data_AF-A0A7K4H8L5-F1
#
_entry.id   AF-A0A7K4H8L5-F1
#
_cell.length_a   1.000
_cell.length_b   1.000
_cell.length_c   1.000
_cell.angle_alpha   90.00
_cell.angle_beta   90.00
_cell.angle_gamma   90.00
#
_symmetry.space_group_name_H-M   'P 1'
#
loop_
_entity.id
_entity.type
_entity.pdbx_description
1 polymer ?
#
loop_
_entity_poly.entity_id
_entity_poly.type
_entity_poly.pdbx_seq_one_letter_code
_entity_poly.pdbx_strand_id
1 'polypeptide(L)' 'MKELKFPEEFLWGAATSSYQIEGAWNEDGKGENVWDQICHNTKKVQNGDTGD' A
#
# COMPACT_ATOMS: atom_id res chain seq x y z
N MET A 1 29.57 -21.01 -20.97
CA MET A 1 28.64 -20.68 -19.86
C MET A 1 27.21 -20.89 -20.36
N LYS A 2 26.30 -21.36 -19.50
CA LYS A 2 24.89 -21.58 -19.88
C LYS A 2 24.12 -20.27 -19.65
N GLU A 3 23.40 -19.80 -20.66
CA GLU A 3 22.60 -18.58 -20.58
C GLU A 3 21.30 -18.86 -19.82
N LEU A 4 21.03 -18.10 -18.76
CA LEU A 4 19.78 -18.18 -18.02
C LEU A 4 18.83 -17.11 -18.56
N LYS A 5 17.67 -17.53 -19.05
CA LYS A 5 16.61 -16.67 -19.58
C LYS A 5 15.27 -17.05 -18.94
N PHE A 6 14.45 -16.05 -18.66
CA PHE A 6 13.06 -16.27 -18.24
C PHE A 6 12.22 -16.78 -19.43
N PRO A 7 11.11 -17.51 -19.18
CA PRO A 7 10.15 -17.86 -20.23
C PRO A 7 9.63 -16.64 -20.98
N GLU A 8 9.20 -16.82 -22.23
CA GLU A 8 8.70 -15.74 -23.08
C GLU A 8 7.50 -15.02 -22.46
N GLU A 9 6.67 -15.76 -21.72
CA GLU A 9 5.46 -15.29 -21.07
C GLU A 9 5.67 -14.80 -19.63
N PHE A 10 6.93 -14.60 -19.21
CA PHE A 10 7.20 -14.10 -17.87
C PHE A 10 6.79 -12.64 -17.73
N LEU A 11 5.87 -12.37 -16.80
CA LEU A 11 5.38 -11.03 -16.55
C LEU A 11 6.23 -10.34 -15.48
N TRP A 12 6.94 -9.29 -15.90
CA TRP A 12 7.54 -8.33 -14.99
C TRP A 12 6.53 -7.27 -14.61
N GLY A 13 6.50 -6.90 -13.34
CA GLY A 13 5.61 -5.87 -12.85
C GLY A 13 6.04 -5.33 -11.50
N ALA A 14 5.26 -4.37 -11.03
CA ALA A 14 5.35 -3.81 -9.69
C ALA A 14 3.95 -3.86 -9.05
N ALA A 15 3.90 -3.78 -7.72
CA ALA A 15 2.66 -3.80 -6.96
C ALA A 15 2.68 -2.71 -5.88
N THR A 16 1.49 -2.23 -5.54
CA THR A 16 1.24 -1.30 -4.43
C THR A 16 0.05 -1.79 -3.62
N SER A 17 -0.28 -1.11 -2.52
CA SER A 17 -1.53 -1.30 -1.79
C SER A 17 -2.22 0.04 -1.57
N SER A 18 -3.55 0.06 -1.53
CA SER A 18 -4.35 1.29 -1.53
C SER A 18 -3.97 2.25 -0.42
N TYR A 19 -4.00 1.82 0.85
CA TYR A 19 -3.69 2.70 1.99
C TYR A 19 -2.26 3.24 2.00
N GLN A 20 -1.32 2.59 1.29
CA GLN A 20 0.07 3.06 1.22
C GLN A 20 0.28 4.17 0.19
N ILE A 21 -0.63 4.36 -0.78
CA ILE A 21 -0.38 5.23 -1.94
C ILE A 21 -1.55 6.13 -2.35
N GLU A 22 -2.78 5.84 -1.96
CA GLU A 22 -3.96 6.57 -2.46
C GLU A 22 -4.17 7.92 -1.76
N GLY A 23 -4.03 8.00 -0.43
CA GLY A 23 -4.46 9.17 0.34
C GLY A 23 -5.98 9.28 0.39
N ALA A 24 -6.50 10.52 0.45
CA ALA A 24 -7.93 10.84 0.32
C ALA A 24 -8.81 10.00 1.27
N TRP A 25 -8.32 9.78 2.49
CA TRP A 25 -8.84 8.75 3.38
C TRP A 25 -10.31 8.96 3.80
N ASN A 26 -10.83 10.19 3.70
CA ASN A 26 -12.20 10.57 4.06
C ASN A 26 -12.95 11.30 2.94
N GLU A 27 -12.51 11.17 1.69
CA GLU A 27 -13.14 11.83 0.54
C GLU A 27 -14.15 10.91 -0.16
N ASP A 28 -15.03 11.51 -0.97
CA ASP A 28 -15.93 10.82 -1.93
C ASP A 28 -16.75 9.64 -1.38
N GLY A 29 -17.07 9.67 -0.09
CA GLY A 29 -17.86 8.63 0.56
C GLY A 29 -17.09 7.37 0.93
N LYS A 30 -15.74 7.40 0.91
CA LYS A 30 -14.91 6.32 1.45
C LYS A 30 -15.27 6.07 2.92
N GLY A 31 -15.48 4.80 3.25
CA GLY A 31 -15.65 4.34 4.63
C GLY A 31 -14.31 4.24 5.36
N GLU A 32 -14.37 4.42 6.68
CA GLU A 32 -13.21 4.21 7.55
C GLU A 32 -12.82 2.73 7.60
N ASN A 33 -11.52 2.45 7.53
CA ASN A 33 -10.92 1.13 7.64
C ASN A 33 -10.10 0.98 8.93
N VAL A 34 -9.60 -0.23 9.19
CA VAL A 34 -8.83 -0.54 10.41
C VAL A 34 -7.51 0.24 10.50
N TRP A 35 -6.86 0.52 9.38
CA TRP A 35 -5.63 1.31 9.37
C TRP A 35 -5.88 2.78 9.66
N ASP A 36 -6.95 3.39 9.13
CA ASP A 36 -7.38 4.75 9.50
C ASP A 36 -7.51 4.84 11.05
N GLN A 37 -8.28 3.90 11.63
CA GLN A 37 -8.47 3.79 13.09
C GLN A 37 -7.18 3.62 13.88
N ILE A 38 -6.25 2.76 13.43
CA ILE A 38 -4.99 2.52 14.13
C ILE A 38 -4.08 3.75 14.06
N CYS A 39 -3.96 4.35 12.87
CA CYS A 39 -3.10 5.50 12.61
C CYS A 39 -3.56 6.74 13.37
N HIS A 40 -4.87 7.03 13.41
CA HIS A 40 -5.38 8.23 14.09
C HIS A 40 -5.52 8.07 15.62
N ASN A 41 -5.77 6.86 16.12
CA ASN A 41 -6.16 6.67 17.54
C ASN A 41 -5.10 5.95 18.39
N THR A 42 -3.96 5.56 17.83
CA THR A 42 -2.92 4.84 18.57
C THR A 42 -1.52 5.40 18.33
N LYS A 43 -0.55 5.01 19.17
CA LYS A 43 0.89 5.32 18.98
C LYS A 43 1.66 4.12 18.41
N LYS A 44 0.99 3.26 17.63
CA LYS A 44 1.58 2.02 17.09
C LYS A 44 2.36 2.25 15.80
N VAL A 45 2.12 3.36 15.11
CA VAL A 45 2.88 3.72 13.91
C VAL A 45 4.13 4.49 14.34
N GLN A 46 5.27 4.09 13.80
CA GLN A 46 6.51 4.84 13.98
C GLN A 46 6.32 6.28 13.49
N ASN A 47 6.79 7.26 14.25
CA ASN A 47 6.64 8.70 13.99
C ASN A 47 5.19 9.22 13.98
N GLY A 48 4.18 8.37 14.18
CA GLY A 48 2.78 8.78 14.11
C GLY A 48 2.28 9.05 12.69
N ASP A 49 2.92 8.45 11.68
CA ASP A 49 2.56 8.64 10.28
C ASP A 49 1.17 8.02 9.97
N THR A 50 0.48 8.59 8.98
CA THR A 50 -0.83 8.11 8.50
C THR A 50 -0.83 7.99 6.97
N GLY A 51 -1.85 7.35 6.41
CA GLY A 51 -2.05 7.22 4.96
C GLY A 51 -3.01 8.27 4.38
N ASP A 52 -3.13 9.43 5.05
CA ASP A 52 -4.06 10.52 4.71
C ASP A 52 -3.66 11.26 3.43
#